data_AF-Q4DB35-F1
#
_entry.id   AF-Q4DB35-F1
#
_cell.length_a   1.000
_cell.length_b   1.000
_cell.length_c   1.000
_cell.angle_alpha   90.00
_cell.angle_beta   90.00
_cell.angle_gamma   90.00
#
_symmetry.space_group_name_H-M   'P 1'
#
loop_
_entity.id
_entity.type
_entity.pdbx_description
1 polymer ?
#
loop_
_entity_poly.entity_id
_entity_poly.type
_entity_poly.pdbx_seq_one_letter_code
_entity_poly.pdbx_strand_id
1 'polypeptide(L)'
;MLRRTSRRFVSAKQFFGTEAQPLEPYTVKSLFLFSFIASIAFLSVLSVKETKKAGPIELPDELEAEKRRRNDPRRPPWPLLHQRIVLLREGKAPHDDLPLLWEQTRHYYPADWLVPLEVTQVLKYTSGAYLQNYVADPDKLRKDVLMQLLNIKYGRVKDPNGGRINRDVEEIISMAIEDLENMDLSPSADAALVPTHT
;
A
#
# COMPACT_ATOMS: atom_id res chain seq x y z
N MET A 1 -22.88 2.34 -76.35
CA MET A 1 -21.57 1.66 -76.52
C MET A 1 -20.57 2.29 -75.54
N LEU A 2 -20.32 1.67 -74.38
CA LEU A 2 -19.35 2.13 -73.38
C LEU A 2 -18.48 0.94 -72.97
N ARG A 3 -17.18 1.04 -73.31
CA ARG A 3 -16.18 -0.02 -73.22
C ARG A 3 -15.73 -0.16 -71.76
N ARG A 4 -16.05 -1.29 -71.12
CA ARG A 4 -15.63 -1.66 -69.76
C ARG A 4 -14.11 -1.85 -69.69
N THR A 5 -13.43 -1.07 -68.86
CA THR A 5 -12.05 -1.32 -68.42
C THR A 5 -12.03 -2.49 -67.42
N SER A 6 -11.51 -3.63 -67.85
CA SER A 6 -11.24 -4.78 -66.98
C SER A 6 -10.01 -4.48 -66.11
N ARG A 7 -10.21 -4.46 -64.78
CA ARG A 7 -9.12 -4.46 -63.80
C ARG A 7 -8.41 -5.81 -63.89
N ARG A 8 -7.22 -5.84 -64.51
CA ARG A 8 -6.29 -6.97 -64.37
C ARG A 8 -5.79 -7.00 -62.93
N PHE A 9 -6.40 -7.86 -62.13
CA PHE A 9 -5.82 -8.28 -60.86
C PHE A 9 -4.55 -9.08 -61.18
N VAL A 10 -3.40 -8.43 -61.04
CA VAL A 10 -2.10 -9.10 -61.05
C VAL A 10 -1.96 -9.75 -59.68
N SER A 11 -1.99 -11.08 -59.67
CA SER A 11 -1.77 -11.91 -58.49
C SER A 11 -0.39 -11.63 -57.91
N ALA A 12 -0.29 -11.46 -56.59
CA ALA A 12 0.95 -11.24 -55.85
C ALA A 12 2.04 -12.32 -56.13
N LYS A 13 1.63 -13.48 -56.65
CA LYS A 13 2.53 -14.55 -57.13
C LYS A 13 3.45 -14.14 -58.30
N GLN A 14 3.12 -13.09 -59.05
CA GLN A 14 3.98 -12.59 -60.14
C GLN A 14 4.92 -11.45 -59.72
N PHE A 15 4.69 -10.83 -58.56
CA PHE A 15 5.55 -9.74 -58.06
C PHE A 15 6.69 -10.23 -57.17
N PHE A 16 6.45 -11.28 -56.40
CA PHE A 16 7.49 -11.97 -55.65
C PHE A 16 7.95 -13.15 -56.48
N GLY A 17 9.04 -12.97 -57.24
CA GLY A 17 9.70 -13.99 -58.07
C GLY A 17 10.34 -15.12 -57.26
N THR A 18 9.66 -15.61 -56.23
CA THR A 18 10.05 -16.75 -55.41
C THR A 18 9.31 -17.96 -55.93
N GLU A 19 9.97 -18.72 -56.79
CA GLU A 19 9.67 -20.12 -57.00
C GLU A 19 9.50 -20.81 -55.65
N ALA A 20 8.54 -21.72 -55.60
CA ALA A 20 8.11 -22.44 -54.43
C ALA A 20 9.25 -23.27 -53.81
N GLN A 21 10.08 -22.65 -52.97
CA GLN A 21 10.87 -23.37 -51.98
C GLN A 21 9.97 -23.71 -50.80
N PRO A 22 9.92 -24.98 -50.37
CA PRO A 22 9.20 -25.34 -49.15
C PRO A 22 9.82 -24.54 -48.00
N LEU A 23 9.05 -23.62 -47.41
CA LEU A 23 9.44 -22.87 -46.22
C LEU A 23 9.85 -23.87 -45.14
N GLU A 24 11.15 -23.95 -44.86
CA GLU A 24 11.66 -24.80 -43.79
C GLU A 24 10.97 -24.40 -42.48
N PRO A 25 10.59 -25.35 -41.60
CA PRO A 25 9.81 -25.07 -40.39
C PRO A 25 10.48 -24.02 -39.46
N TYR A 26 11.80 -23.83 -39.60
CA TYR A 26 12.57 -22.81 -38.89
C TYR A 26 12.26 -21.37 -39.38
N THR A 27 11.97 -21.18 -40.67
CA THR A 27 11.60 -19.87 -41.25
C THR A 27 10.21 -19.41 -40.81
N VAL A 28 9.26 -20.32 -40.65
CA VAL A 28 7.90 -19.97 -40.17
C VAL A 28 7.92 -19.55 -38.70
N LYS A 29 8.67 -20.27 -37.85
CA LYS A 29 8.81 -19.91 -36.43
C LYS A 29 9.51 -18.55 -36.24
N SER A 30 10.55 -18.28 -37.02
CA SER A 30 11.26 -16.99 -36.96
C SER A 30 10.37 -15.85 -37.47
N LEU A 31 9.63 -16.02 -38.57
CA LEU A 31 8.67 -15.02 -39.04
C LEU A 31 7.58 -14.71 -38.00
N PHE A 32 7.08 -15.73 -37.29
CA PHE A 32 6.11 -15.54 -36.21
C PHE A 32 6.72 -14.82 -35.00
N LEU A 33 7.96 -15.15 -34.63
CA LEU A 33 8.67 -14.46 -33.55
C LEU A 33 8.90 -12.98 -33.90
N PHE A 34 9.35 -12.70 -35.13
CA PHE A 34 9.58 -11.34 -35.60
C PHE A 34 8.28 -10.53 -35.67
N SER A 35 7.18 -11.12 -36.13
CA SER A 35 5.88 -10.43 -36.14
C SER A 35 5.33 -10.20 -34.73
N PHE A 36 5.55 -11.14 -33.80
CA PHE A 36 5.18 -10.99 -32.40
C PHE A 36 5.99 -9.88 -31.70
N ILE A 37 7.30 -9.84 -31.90
CA ILE A 37 8.18 -8.79 -31.36
C ILE A 37 7.81 -7.43 -31.97
N ALA A 38 7.56 -7.37 -33.29
CA ALA A 38 7.16 -6.14 -33.96
C ALA A 38 5.79 -5.64 -33.48
N SER A 39 4.85 -6.54 -33.21
CA SER A 39 3.53 -6.22 -32.61
C SER A 39 3.69 -5.60 -31.21
N ILE A 40 4.48 -6.22 -30.33
CA ILE A 40 4.73 -5.69 -28.98
C ILE A 40 5.45 -4.33 -29.04
N ALA A 41 6.43 -4.19 -29.93
CA ALA A 41 7.13 -2.92 -30.15
C ALA A 41 6.20 -1.84 -30.72
N PHE A 42 5.26 -2.19 -31.58
CA PHE A 42 4.28 -1.24 -32.12
C PHE A 42 3.27 -0.81 -31.05
N LEU A 43 2.77 -1.76 -30.25
CA LEU A 43 1.89 -1.47 -29.11
C LEU A 43 2.59 -0.61 -28.05
N SER A 44 3.88 -0.84 -27.78
CA SER A 44 4.64 -0.01 -26.85
C SER A 44 4.85 1.41 -27.38
N VAL A 45 5.12 1.58 -28.68
CA VAL A 45 5.23 2.92 -29.30
C VAL A 45 3.88 3.65 -29.35
N LEU A 46 2.78 2.94 -29.62
CA LEU A 46 1.44 3.53 -29.55
C LEU A 46 1.08 3.94 -28.12
N SER A 47 1.35 3.09 -27.13
CA SER A 47 1.15 3.41 -25.72
C SER A 47 1.98 4.63 -25.30
N VAL A 48 3.23 4.75 -25.73
CA VAL A 48 4.07 5.93 -25.47
C VAL A 48 3.55 7.19 -26.18
N LYS A 49 2.99 7.07 -27.38
CA LYS A 49 2.39 8.21 -28.10
C LYS A 49 1.04 8.65 -27.51
N GLU A 50 0.22 7.72 -27.04
CA GLU A 50 -1.03 8.02 -26.35
C GLU A 50 -0.78 8.62 -24.96
N THR A 51 0.16 8.06 -24.19
CA THR A 51 0.55 8.63 -22.88
C THR A 51 1.18 10.02 -23.02
N LYS A 52 1.92 10.31 -24.10
CA LYS A 52 2.39 11.68 -24.38
C LYS A 52 1.27 12.65 -24.78
N LYS A 53 0.15 12.17 -25.34
CA LYS A 53 -1.03 13.00 -25.64
C LYS A 53 -1.92 13.23 -24.41
N ALA A 54 -1.89 12.32 -23.44
CA ALA A 54 -2.71 12.38 -22.23
C ALA A 54 -2.19 13.33 -21.12
N GLY A 55 -1.09 14.05 -21.37
CA GLY A 55 -0.44 14.87 -20.33
C GLY A 55 0.18 13.99 -19.22
N PRO A 56 0.93 14.57 -18.28
CA PRO A 56 1.37 13.82 -17.12
C PRO A 56 0.13 13.33 -16.37
N ILE A 57 -0.06 12.01 -16.30
CA ILE A 57 -1.07 11.40 -15.43
C ILE A 57 -0.76 11.91 -14.03
N GLU A 58 -1.61 12.79 -13.49
CA GLU A 58 -1.56 13.19 -12.09
C GLU A 58 -1.55 11.90 -11.28
N LEU A 59 -0.50 11.70 -10.49
CA LEU A 59 -0.50 10.59 -9.53
C LEU A 59 -1.72 10.85 -8.63
N PRO A 60 -2.57 9.83 -8.35
CA PRO A 60 -3.67 9.97 -7.40
C PRO A 60 -3.19 10.74 -6.17
N ASP A 61 -3.94 11.74 -5.71
CA ASP A 61 -3.52 12.67 -4.64
C ASP A 61 -2.90 11.96 -3.42
N GLU A 62 -3.36 10.74 -3.14
CA GLU A 62 -2.84 9.84 -2.11
C GLU A 62 -1.36 9.44 -2.32
N LEU A 63 -0.96 9.08 -3.55
CA LEU A 63 0.42 8.70 -3.88
C LEU A 63 1.35 9.93 -3.87
N GLU A 64 0.85 11.09 -4.30
CA GLU A 64 1.62 12.33 -4.18
C GLU A 64 1.80 12.75 -2.72
N ALA A 65 0.73 12.67 -1.93
CA ALA A 65 0.79 12.92 -0.50
C ALA A 65 1.77 11.96 0.17
N GLU A 66 1.74 10.67 -0.17
CA GLU A 66 2.70 9.70 0.35
C GLU A 66 4.15 10.05 -0.01
N LYS A 67 4.41 10.43 -1.26
CA LYS A 67 5.75 10.89 -1.69
C LYS A 67 6.20 12.13 -0.93
N ARG A 68 5.30 13.10 -0.72
CA ARG A 68 5.57 14.32 0.07
C ARG A 68 5.90 13.96 1.53
N ARG A 69 5.12 13.06 2.15
CA ARG A 69 5.35 12.59 3.52
C ARG A 69 6.65 11.81 3.67
N ARG A 70 7.02 10.99 2.67
CA ARG A 70 8.29 10.24 2.70
C ARG A 70 9.51 11.14 2.66
N ASN A 71 9.42 12.28 1.96
CA ASN A 71 10.50 13.25 1.79
C ASN A 71 10.51 14.36 2.85
N ASP A 72 9.60 14.32 3.81
CA ASP A 72 9.54 15.32 4.87
C ASP A 72 10.76 15.18 5.80
N PRO A 73 11.60 16.23 5.97
CA PRO A 73 12.74 16.18 6.88
C PRO A 73 12.35 16.05 8.36
N ARG A 74 11.10 16.34 8.73
CA ARG A 74 10.58 16.19 10.10
C ARG A 74 10.07 14.78 10.39
N ARG A 75 10.04 13.89 9.38
CA ARG A 75 9.59 12.50 9.54
C ARG A 75 10.50 11.76 10.52
N PRO A 76 10.01 11.33 11.69
CA PRO A 76 10.80 10.49 12.59
C PRO A 76 11.04 9.14 11.91
N PRO A 77 12.28 8.62 11.86
CA PRO A 77 12.52 7.28 11.32
C PRO A 77 11.67 6.23 12.03
N TRP A 78 11.03 5.34 11.27
CA TRP A 78 10.11 4.33 11.80
C TRP A 78 10.70 3.51 12.96
N PRO A 79 11.96 3.01 12.90
CA PRO A 79 12.53 2.25 14.01
C PRO A 79 12.62 3.05 15.31
N LEU A 80 12.92 4.35 15.22
CA LEU A 80 13.00 5.24 16.38
C LEU A 80 11.62 5.52 16.96
N LEU A 81 10.63 5.70 16.09
CA LEU A 81 9.23 5.87 16.51
C LEU A 81 8.74 4.62 17.25
N HIS A 82 8.96 3.43 16.68
CA HIS A 82 8.61 2.16 17.31
C HIS A 82 9.30 1.99 18.67
N GLN A 83 10.61 2.26 18.74
CA GLN A 83 11.37 2.20 19.99
C GLN A 83 10.77 3.10 21.08
N ARG A 84 10.37 4.34 20.75
CA ARG A 84 9.76 5.26 21.73
C ARG A 84 8.44 4.72 22.28
N ILE A 85 7.63 4.08 21.44
CA ILE A 85 6.34 3.50 21.86
C ILE A 85 6.56 2.26 22.73
N VAL A 86 7.55 1.42 22.40
CA VAL A 86 7.95 0.30 23.27
C VAL A 86 8.40 0.80 24.65
N LEU A 87 9.14 1.92 24.71
CA LEU A 87 9.54 2.54 25.98
C LEU A 87 8.34 3.06 26.81
N LEU A 88 7.27 3.52 26.17
CA LEU A 88 6.01 3.87 26.86
C LEU A 88 5.39 2.63 27.51
N ARG A 89 5.26 1.53 26.76
CA ARG A 89 4.75 0.25 27.27
C ARG A 89 5.56 -0.26 28.47
N GLU A 90 6.88 -0.11 28.42
CA GLU A 90 7.77 -0.51 29.52
C GLU A 90 7.75 0.44 30.73
N GLY A 91 7.00 1.54 30.67
CA GLY A 91 6.96 2.54 31.74
C GLY A 91 8.26 3.33 31.90
N LYS A 92 9.16 3.28 30.91
CA LYS A 92 10.47 3.97 30.93
C LYS A 92 10.42 5.39 30.36
N ALA A 93 9.32 5.76 29.71
CA ALA A 93 9.06 7.09 29.19
C ALA A 93 7.67 7.57 29.64
N PRO A 94 7.48 8.88 29.87
CA PRO A 94 6.17 9.43 30.23
C PRO A 94 5.21 9.36 29.03
N HIS A 95 3.92 9.19 29.32
CA HIS A 95 2.88 9.07 28.30
C HIS A 95 2.48 10.42 27.66
N ASP A 96 3.13 11.53 28.04
CA ASP A 96 2.94 12.87 27.44
C ASP A 96 3.07 12.86 25.91
N ASP A 97 4.01 12.06 25.39
CA ASP A 97 4.31 11.99 23.96
C ASP A 97 3.35 11.07 23.19
N LEU A 98 2.48 10.30 23.86
CA LEU A 98 1.64 9.28 23.23
C LEU A 98 0.76 9.85 22.10
N PRO A 99 0.04 10.98 22.26
CA PRO A 99 -0.73 11.58 21.18
C PRO A 99 0.13 12.00 19.99
N LEU A 100 1.32 12.56 20.25
CA LEU A 100 2.24 12.99 19.19
C LEU A 100 2.78 11.81 18.40
N LEU A 101 3.22 10.75 19.08
CA LEU A 101 3.71 9.54 18.47
C LEU A 101 2.62 8.84 17.64
N TRP A 102 1.39 8.82 18.14
CA TRP A 102 0.25 8.29 17.39
C TRP A 102 -0.02 9.07 16.10
N GLU A 103 -0.06 10.40 16.17
CA GLU A 103 -0.25 11.24 14.99
C GLU A 103 0.89 11.09 13.97
N GLN A 104 2.13 10.96 14.43
CA GLN A 104 3.27 10.66 13.56
C GLN A 104 3.12 9.31 12.86
N THR A 105 2.67 8.27 13.57
CA THR A 105 2.38 6.95 12.98
C THR A 105 1.29 7.05 11.92
N ARG A 106 0.14 7.63 12.28
CA ARG A 106 -0.99 7.78 11.38
C ARG A 106 -0.62 8.57 10.12
N HIS A 107 0.18 9.62 10.28
CA HIS A 107 0.58 10.49 9.18
C HIS A 107 1.62 9.82 8.27
N TYR A 108 2.74 9.36 8.83
CA TYR A 108 3.91 8.90 8.06
C TYR A 108 3.93 7.39 7.77
N TYR A 109 3.17 6.59 8.53
CA TYR A 109 3.20 5.13 8.53
C TYR A 109 1.79 4.50 8.57
N PRO A 110 0.87 4.88 7.66
CA PRO A 110 -0.52 4.41 7.70
C PRO A 110 -0.69 2.90 7.47
N ALA A 111 0.32 2.25 6.88
CA ALA A 111 0.32 0.81 6.59
C ALA A 111 0.96 -0.04 7.71
N ASP A 112 1.51 0.58 8.75
CA ASP A 112 2.20 -0.13 9.82
C ASP A 112 1.20 -0.74 10.80
N TRP A 113 1.41 -2.02 11.12
CA TRP A 113 0.63 -2.77 12.11
C TRP A 113 1.35 -2.91 13.44
N LEU A 114 2.69 -2.85 13.46
CA LEU A 114 3.46 -3.15 14.66
C LEU A 114 3.31 -2.04 15.70
N VAL A 115 3.40 -0.78 15.30
CA VAL A 115 3.17 0.35 16.21
C VAL A 115 1.76 0.35 16.78
N PRO A 116 0.67 0.24 15.99
CA PRO A 116 -0.67 0.10 16.53
C PRO A 116 -0.83 -1.03 17.54
N LEU A 117 -0.19 -2.20 17.34
CA LEU A 117 -0.21 -3.29 18.32
C LEU A 117 0.42 -2.88 19.65
N GLU A 118 1.54 -2.16 19.62
CA GLU A 118 2.19 -1.67 20.83
C GLU A 118 1.33 -0.63 21.57
N VAL A 119 0.68 0.26 20.82
CA VAL A 119 -0.30 1.21 21.39
C VAL A 119 -1.49 0.47 21.99
N THR A 120 -1.98 -0.62 21.38
CA THR A 120 -3.01 -1.48 21.97
C THR A 120 -2.59 -2.03 23.33
N GLN A 121 -1.33 -2.46 23.49
CA GLN A 121 -0.83 -2.93 24.79
C GLN A 121 -0.77 -1.81 25.82
N VAL A 122 -0.34 -0.60 25.42
CA VAL A 122 -0.36 0.58 26.30
C VAL A 122 -1.79 0.88 26.76
N LEU A 123 -2.76 0.91 25.85
CA LEU A 123 -4.16 1.16 26.18
C LEU A 123 -4.77 0.06 27.07
N LYS A 124 -4.41 -1.20 26.84
CA LYS A 124 -4.94 -2.36 27.58
C LYS A 124 -4.47 -2.43 29.03
N TYR A 125 -3.23 -2.05 29.30
CA TYR A 125 -2.59 -2.23 30.61
C TYR A 125 -2.38 -0.95 31.41
N THR A 126 -2.74 0.21 30.85
CA THR A 126 -2.70 1.49 31.57
C THR A 126 -4.09 1.85 32.06
N SER A 127 -4.22 2.32 33.30
CA SER A 127 -5.54 2.71 33.81
C SER A 127 -6.12 3.88 33.01
N GLY A 128 -7.43 3.84 32.75
CA GLY A 128 -8.12 4.93 32.05
C GLY A 128 -7.93 6.29 32.74
N ALA A 129 -7.94 6.30 34.08
CA ALA A 129 -7.66 7.50 34.88
C ALA A 129 -6.24 8.04 34.69
N TYR A 130 -5.23 7.18 34.54
CA TYR A 130 -3.87 7.62 34.24
C TYR A 130 -3.78 8.17 32.82
N LEU A 131 -4.37 7.47 31.83
CA LEU A 131 -4.36 7.89 30.43
C LEU A 131 -5.02 9.26 30.22
N GLN A 132 -6.07 9.59 30.96
CA GLN A 132 -6.74 10.90 30.89
C GLN A 132 -5.84 12.09 31.25
N ASN A 133 -4.76 11.87 32.00
CA ASN A 133 -3.80 12.94 32.30
C ASN A 133 -2.95 13.34 31.08
N TYR A 134 -2.80 12.42 30.11
CA TYR A 134 -1.89 12.57 28.98
C TYR A 134 -2.61 12.63 27.63
N VAL A 135 -3.77 11.98 27.52
CA VAL A 135 -4.57 11.88 26.31
C VAL A 135 -5.92 12.53 26.57
N ALA A 136 -6.23 13.59 25.81
CA ALA A 136 -7.47 14.34 25.96
C ALA A 136 -8.74 13.49 25.76
N ASP A 137 -8.68 12.51 24.85
CA ASP A 137 -9.77 11.57 24.58
C ASP A 137 -9.20 10.15 24.31
N PRO A 138 -9.07 9.33 25.36
CA PRO A 138 -8.55 7.96 25.23
C PRO A 138 -9.42 7.06 24.35
N ASP A 139 -10.75 7.25 24.33
CA ASP A 139 -11.66 6.44 23.51
C ASP A 139 -11.54 6.78 22.02
N LYS A 140 -11.34 8.05 21.69
CA LYS A 140 -10.99 8.44 20.31
C LYS A 140 -9.66 7.83 19.87
N LEU A 141 -8.64 7.84 20.73
CA LEU A 141 -7.35 7.20 20.43
C LEU A 141 -7.54 5.69 20.17
N ARG A 142 -8.29 4.98 21.02
CA ARG A 142 -8.66 3.57 20.82
C ARG A 142 -9.32 3.32 19.46
N LYS A 143 -10.31 4.15 19.11
CA LYS A 143 -11.02 4.06 17.83
C LYS A 143 -10.11 4.32 16.64
N ASP A 144 -9.21 5.29 16.74
CA ASP A 144 -8.25 5.58 15.67
C ASP A 144 -7.27 4.41 15.45
N VAL A 145 -6.77 3.79 16.53
CA VAL A 145 -5.91 2.59 16.48
C VAL A 145 -6.66 1.41 15.86
N LEU A 146 -7.91 1.18 16.30
CA LEU A 146 -8.79 0.15 15.76
C LEU A 146 -8.99 0.34 14.25
N MET A 147 -9.28 1.57 13.82
CA MET A 147 -9.49 1.87 12.40
C MET A 147 -8.24 1.62 11.56
N GLN A 148 -7.04 1.93 12.07
CA GLN A 148 -5.79 1.62 11.36
C GLN A 148 -5.57 0.12 11.22
N LEU A 149 -5.75 -0.66 12.29
CA LEU A 149 -5.61 -2.12 12.25
C LEU A 149 -6.65 -2.77 11.31
N LEU A 150 -7.90 -2.30 11.31
CA LEU A 150 -8.93 -2.76 10.37
C LEU A 150 -8.55 -2.43 8.91
N ASN A 151 -8.01 -1.23 8.66
CA ASN A 151 -7.58 -0.84 7.32
C ASN A 151 -6.45 -1.74 6.80
N ILE A 152 -5.56 -2.20 7.68
CA ILE A 152 -4.48 -3.11 7.36
C ILE A 152 -5.01 -4.52 7.12
N LYS A 153 -5.84 -5.05 8.04
CA LYS A 153 -6.45 -6.39 7.93
C LYS A 153 -7.23 -6.56 6.63
N TYR A 154 -8.01 -5.56 6.22
CA TYR A 154 -8.82 -5.61 5.01
C TYR A 154 -8.11 -5.06 3.75
N GLY A 155 -6.80 -4.80 3.80
CA GLY A 155 -6.02 -4.36 2.65
C GLY A 155 -6.44 -3.02 2.04
N ARG A 156 -7.04 -2.13 2.85
CA ARG A 156 -7.44 -0.78 2.43
C ARG A 156 -6.26 0.18 2.32
N VAL A 157 -5.15 -0.14 2.97
CA VAL A 157 -3.88 0.60 2.87
C VAL A 157 -2.84 -0.30 2.23
N LYS A 158 -2.09 0.25 1.27
CA LYS A 158 -1.00 -0.48 0.60
C LYS A 158 0.30 -0.22 1.34
N ASP A 159 1.03 -1.29 1.69
CA ASP A 159 2.36 -1.17 2.24
C ASP A 159 3.36 -0.69 1.16
N PRO A 160 4.08 0.43 1.40
CA PRO A 160 5.27 0.85 0.66
C PRO A 160 6.21 -0.26 0.21
N ASN A 161 6.43 -1.23 1.09
CA ASN A 161 7.48 -2.24 0.94
C ASN A 161 6.95 -3.51 0.26
N GLY A 162 5.66 -3.55 -0.09
CA GLY A 162 5.03 -4.74 -0.65
C GLY A 162 5.04 -5.93 0.31
N GLY A 163 5.23 -5.69 1.62
CA GLY A 163 5.20 -6.71 2.65
C GLY A 163 3.81 -7.33 2.69
N ARG A 164 3.71 -8.59 2.27
CA ARG A 164 2.49 -9.36 2.47
C ARG A 164 2.37 -9.66 3.97
N ILE A 165 1.23 -9.30 4.53
CA ILE A 165 0.84 -9.73 5.87
C ILE A 165 0.71 -11.25 5.80
N ASN A 166 1.57 -11.95 6.55
CA ASN A 166 1.47 -13.40 6.69
C ASN A 166 0.26 -13.74 7.56
N ARG A 167 -0.24 -14.98 7.46
CA ARG A 167 -1.37 -15.46 8.26
C ARG A 167 -1.19 -15.21 9.77
N ASP A 168 0.00 -15.48 10.30
CA ASP A 168 0.30 -15.26 11.73
C ASP A 168 0.13 -13.78 12.13
N VAL A 169 0.52 -12.87 11.24
CA VAL A 169 0.37 -11.42 11.47
C VAL A 169 -1.11 -11.04 11.41
N GLU A 170 -1.88 -11.60 10.49
CA GLU A 170 -3.34 -11.39 10.41
C GLU A 170 -4.07 -11.89 11.66
N GLU A 171 -3.65 -13.04 12.22
CA GLU A 171 -4.20 -13.59 13.46
C GLU A 171 -3.86 -12.69 14.66
N ILE A 172 -2.63 -12.20 14.78
CA ILE A 172 -2.23 -11.24 15.83
C ILE A 172 -2.98 -9.91 15.72
N ILE A 173 -3.13 -9.38 14.51
CA ILE A 173 -3.93 -8.17 14.27
C ILE A 173 -5.39 -8.41 14.67
N SER A 174 -5.93 -9.60 14.40
CA SER A 174 -7.31 -9.94 14.76
C SER A 174 -7.51 -9.98 16.27
N MET A 175 -6.58 -10.60 17.02
CA MET A 175 -6.62 -10.59 18.49
C MET A 175 -6.57 -9.17 19.06
N ALA A 176 -5.75 -8.29 18.48
CA ALA A 176 -5.66 -6.90 18.91
C ALA A 176 -6.92 -6.07 18.58
N ILE A 177 -7.59 -6.37 17.46
CA ILE A 177 -8.88 -5.78 17.11
C ILE A 177 -9.93 -6.19 18.15
N GLU A 178 -10.02 -7.49 18.49
CA GLU A 178 -10.92 -7.98 19.52
C GLU A 178 -10.64 -7.34 20.89
N ASP A 179 -9.37 -7.21 21.27
CA ASP A 179 -8.97 -6.50 22.49
C ASP A 179 -9.48 -5.04 22.48
N LEU A 180 -9.26 -4.29 21.39
CA LEU A 180 -9.68 -2.89 21.28
C LEU A 180 -11.19 -2.73 21.28
N GLU A 181 -11.94 -3.64 20.65
CA GLU A 181 -13.40 -3.62 20.64
C GLU A 181 -13.98 -3.85 22.04
N ASN A 182 -13.34 -4.72 22.83
CA ASN A 182 -13.77 -5.06 24.19
C ASN A 182 -13.26 -4.09 25.28
N MET A 183 -12.33 -3.18 24.94
CA MET A 183 -11.83 -2.17 25.88
C MET A 183 -12.86 -1.06 26.14
N ASP A 184 -13.11 -0.74 27.40
CA ASP A 184 -13.76 0.50 27.82
C ASP A 184 -12.72 1.42 28.47
N LEU A 185 -12.49 2.59 27.86
CA LEU A 185 -11.58 3.63 28.36
C LEU A 185 -12.33 4.85 28.91
N SER A 186 -13.63 4.69 29.19
CA SER A 186 -14.43 5.74 29.83
C SER A 186 -13.88 6.08 31.23
N PRO A 187 -14.05 7.31 31.73
CA PRO A 187 -13.63 7.69 33.08
C PRO A 187 -14.25 6.83 34.21
N SER A 188 -15.36 6.17 33.91
CA SER A 188 -16.09 5.27 34.81
C SER A 188 -15.60 3.82 34.79
N ALA A 189 -14.72 3.45 33.85
CA ALA A 189 -14.22 2.09 33.76
C ALA A 189 -13.21 1.82 34.88
N ASP A 190 -13.52 0.87 35.76
CA ASP A 190 -12.65 0.45 36.85
C ASP A 190 -11.28 0.00 36.31
N ALA A 191 -10.22 0.52 36.94
CA ALA A 191 -8.84 0.33 36.50
C ALA A 191 -8.44 -1.16 36.47
N ALA A 192 -8.09 -1.65 35.28
CA ALA A 192 -7.28 -2.85 35.16
C ALA A 192 -5.86 -2.57 35.69
N LEU A 193 -5.60 -3.08 36.90
CA LEU A 193 -4.30 -3.35 37.54
C LEU A 193 -3.09 -2.56 36.98
N VAL A 194 -2.84 -1.37 37.53
CA VAL A 194 -1.50 -0.76 37.46
C VAL A 194 -0.62 -1.43 38.52
N PRO A 195 0.57 -1.94 38.20
CA PRO A 195 1.57 -2.20 39.21
C PRO A 195 2.07 -0.85 39.72
N THR A 196 1.66 -0.48 40.93
CA THR A 196 2.26 0.64 41.65
C THR A 196 3.71 0.29 41.97
N HIS A 197 4.66 0.89 41.25
CA HIS A 197 6.02 1.01 41.71
C HIS A 197 6.13 2.28 42.58
N THR A 198 6.19 2.09 43.89
CA THR A 198 6.93 3.00 44.80
C THR A 198 8.42 2.72 44.70
#